data_AF-A0A8T3KTJ5-F1
#
_entry.id   AF-A0A8T3KTJ5-F1
#
_cell.length_a   1.000
_cell.length_b   1.000
_cell.length_c   1.000
_cell.angle_alpha   90.00
_cell.angle_beta   90.00
_cell.angle_gamma   90.00
#
_symmetry.space_group_name_H-M   'P 1'
#
loop_
_entity.id
_entity.type
_entity.pdbx_description
1 polymer ?
#
loop_
_entity_poly.entity_id
_entity_poly.type
_entity_poly.pdbx_seq_one_letter_code
_entity_poly.pdbx_strand_id
1 'polypeptide(L)'
;MQRKRVVLILLALLLLPEQWIVPKMSEYKALNQTLRISGTMVKEEHSSPLGLVTLLESRKIPLRLAPGMSLNSTVEPPPQIGLFVDGDGPGAITRYYGNRESLVYLDYLVSALPYHLREIEKVLIMGMGGGSDILQAEFFGADQIEAVEVNPRIASLFQHAYGGFSGWSLLQEKTRIHISDARGFVAGSREQYDLIQLSLLDSAAASSAGLYALNESYLYTREGIKAYLDHLREGGLLSITRWVKLPPKGGLKLFATAVEVLRLSGVSNPGDQLVMIRGWNTTVLVIKNGPFTEQEIRQLISFCDARSFDLVFYPGITPEQINTYNILQEPYYYQGVTALLGDEPARFISDYKFDIRPATDDRPYFFHFFKWSTLPEILPLYRQGGVTLLDLGYPVLILTLLQALFASLVLILLPLWFLKREKRKIEKNYPWKVVTYFTAIGLAFLFIEIAFIQKFTLFLANPIYAVAVVLCGFLIFSGIGSQYAGHLLEQGRNRPLPPVILTLGVIVLGYLWLLPLLFTWLAALPDVAKVVITLILIAPLAFCMGMPFPLGLAHVAGYAPHLVPWAWGVNGCASLISAILATLLAIHLGFTWVILLAVLLYSLAALLELHIVHWGQTHQYPT
;
A
#
# COMPACT_ATOMS: atom_id res chain seq x y z
N MET A 1 -25.68 -32.98 24.71
CA MET A 1 -26.10 -33.01 23.28
C MET A 1 -25.44 -31.91 22.43
N GLN A 2 -25.24 -30.69 22.93
CA GLN A 2 -24.60 -29.59 22.19
C GLN A 2 -23.14 -29.84 21.79
N ARG A 3 -22.27 -30.37 22.66
CA ARG A 3 -20.86 -30.69 22.30
C ARG A 3 -20.72 -31.66 21.13
N LYS A 4 -21.57 -32.69 21.04
CA LYS A 4 -21.56 -33.66 19.94
C LYS A 4 -21.97 -33.01 18.61
N ARG A 5 -22.91 -32.06 18.63
CA ARG A 5 -23.33 -31.31 17.43
C ARG A 5 -22.24 -30.37 16.91
N VAL A 6 -21.50 -29.69 17.80
CA VAL A 6 -20.37 -28.84 17.40
C VAL A 6 -19.25 -29.67 16.76
N VAL A 7 -18.92 -30.83 17.33
CA VAL A 7 -17.93 -31.76 16.74
C VAL A 7 -18.40 -32.29 15.39
N LEU A 8 -19.69 -32.62 15.24
CA LEU A 8 -20.28 -33.04 13.96
C LEU A 8 -20.26 -31.93 12.90
N ILE A 9 -20.47 -30.67 13.28
CA ILE A 9 -20.36 -29.51 12.36
C ILE A 9 -18.91 -29.27 11.94
N LEU A 10 -17.95 -29.37 12.88
CA LEU A 10 -16.53 -29.27 12.58
C LEU A 10 -16.04 -30.42 11.67
N LEU A 11 -16.53 -31.64 11.89
CA LEU A 11 -16.27 -32.78 11.02
C LEU A 11 -16.93 -32.62 9.64
N ALA A 12 -18.13 -32.03 9.57
CA ALA A 12 -18.78 -31.73 8.30
C ALA A 12 -18.03 -30.65 7.49
N LEU A 13 -17.39 -29.68 8.15
CA LEU A 13 -16.50 -28.71 7.50
C LEU A 13 -15.26 -29.37 6.89
N LEU A 14 -14.75 -30.45 7.50
CA LEU A 14 -13.63 -31.26 6.95
C LEU A 14 -14.06 -32.15 5.77
N LEU A 15 -15.36 -32.38 5.58
CA LEU A 15 -15.94 -33.14 4.46
C LEU A 15 -16.37 -32.25 3.30
N LEU A 16 -16.11 -30.94 3.36
CA LEU A 16 -16.37 -30.05 2.24
C LEU A 16 -15.53 -30.50 1.03
N PRO A 17 -16.12 -30.55 -0.19
CA PRO A 17 -15.37 -30.90 -1.38
C PRO A 17 -14.14 -30.00 -1.52
N GLU A 18 -12.95 -30.56 -1.74
CA GLU A 18 -11.72 -29.76 -1.95
C GLU A 18 -11.92 -28.70 -3.04
N GLN A 19 -12.72 -29.01 -4.06
CA GLN A 19 -13.10 -28.12 -5.15
C GLN A 19 -13.74 -26.79 -4.70
N TRP A 20 -14.33 -26.76 -3.51
CA TRP A 20 -14.96 -25.56 -2.92
C TRP A 20 -13.95 -24.72 -2.13
N ILE A 21 -12.81 -25.31 -1.78
CA ILE A 21 -11.75 -24.71 -0.97
C ILE A 21 -10.59 -24.23 -1.85
N VAL A 22 -10.39 -24.85 -3.01
CA VAL A 22 -9.38 -24.39 -3.98
C VAL A 22 -9.83 -23.04 -4.59
N PRO A 23 -9.09 -21.94 -4.35
CA PRO A 23 -9.44 -20.64 -4.90
C PRO A 23 -9.38 -20.71 -6.42
N LYS A 24 -10.50 -20.39 -7.08
CA LYS A 24 -10.56 -20.28 -8.54
C LYS A 24 -10.09 -18.90 -8.97
N MET A 25 -9.04 -18.86 -9.78
CA MET A 25 -8.56 -17.60 -10.34
C MET A 25 -9.63 -17.00 -11.27
N SER A 26 -9.91 -15.70 -11.09
CA SER A 26 -10.89 -14.99 -11.90
C SER A 26 -10.55 -15.07 -13.39
N GLU A 27 -11.53 -15.36 -14.23
CA GLU A 27 -11.32 -15.43 -15.69
C GLU A 27 -10.80 -14.12 -16.28
N TYR A 28 -11.04 -12.98 -15.61
CA TYR A 28 -10.62 -11.65 -16.04
C TYR A 28 -9.16 -11.30 -15.66
N LYS A 29 -8.48 -12.16 -14.90
CA LYS A 29 -7.05 -11.97 -14.57
C LYS A 29 -6.17 -12.11 -15.81
N ALA A 30 -5.06 -11.39 -15.84
CA ALA A 30 -4.15 -11.34 -16.98
C ALA A 30 -3.63 -12.74 -17.37
N LEU A 31 -3.33 -13.59 -16.39
CA LEU A 31 -2.92 -14.97 -16.62
C LEU A 31 -4.00 -15.76 -17.39
N ASN A 32 -5.24 -15.76 -16.90
CA ASN A 32 -6.35 -16.48 -17.54
C ASN A 32 -6.68 -15.94 -18.93
N GLN A 33 -6.59 -14.63 -19.14
CA GLN A 33 -6.72 -14.03 -20.47
C GLN A 33 -5.59 -14.46 -21.40
N THR A 34 -4.35 -14.52 -20.91
CA THR A 34 -3.19 -14.96 -21.69
C THR A 34 -3.31 -16.44 -22.05
N LEU A 35 -3.79 -17.29 -21.13
CA LEU A 35 -3.99 -18.73 -21.37
C LEU A 35 -5.03 -19.04 -22.45
N ARG A 36 -5.87 -18.07 -22.84
CA ARG A 36 -6.81 -18.22 -23.97
C ARG A 36 -6.11 -18.11 -25.34
N ILE A 37 -4.87 -17.65 -25.39
CA ILE A 37 -4.10 -17.52 -26.63
C ILE A 37 -3.61 -18.92 -27.06
N SER A 38 -3.81 -19.26 -28.34
CA SER A 38 -3.40 -20.57 -28.84
C SER A 38 -1.88 -20.78 -28.68
N GLY A 39 -1.51 -21.86 -27.98
CA GLY A 39 -0.12 -22.26 -27.78
C GLY A 39 0.50 -21.76 -26.48
N THR A 40 -0.24 -21.00 -25.67
CA THR A 40 0.17 -20.67 -24.30
C THR A 40 -0.14 -21.82 -23.35
N MET A 41 0.78 -22.08 -22.42
CA MET A 41 0.58 -23.05 -21.35
C MET A 41 1.33 -22.63 -20.10
N VAL A 42 0.78 -22.99 -18.94
CA VAL A 42 1.50 -22.89 -17.67
C VAL A 42 2.69 -23.84 -17.72
N LYS A 43 3.88 -23.29 -17.46
CA LYS A 43 5.13 -24.04 -17.40
C LYS A 43 5.37 -24.56 -16.00
N GLU A 44 5.28 -23.67 -15.01
CA GLU A 44 5.51 -23.96 -13.59
C GLU A 44 4.71 -23.00 -12.71
N GLU A 45 4.39 -23.44 -11.49
CA GLU A 45 3.75 -22.62 -10.46
C GLU A 45 4.45 -22.79 -9.11
N HIS A 46 4.61 -21.68 -8.39
CA HIS A 46 5.28 -21.64 -7.10
C HIS A 46 4.43 -20.83 -6.12
N SER A 47 3.84 -21.50 -5.14
CA SER A 47 3.04 -20.85 -4.09
C SER A 47 3.91 -20.45 -2.90
N SER A 48 3.70 -19.24 -2.39
CA SER A 48 4.36 -18.73 -1.18
C SER A 48 3.44 -17.77 -0.41
N PRO A 49 3.79 -17.37 0.83
CA PRO A 49 3.07 -16.30 1.53
C PRO A 49 3.04 -14.97 0.77
N LEU A 50 3.99 -14.74 -0.16
CA LEU A 50 4.10 -13.54 -1.00
C LEU A 50 3.28 -13.64 -2.30
N GLY A 51 2.44 -14.66 -2.43
CA GLY A 51 1.59 -14.90 -3.60
C GLY A 51 1.97 -16.13 -4.41
N LEU A 52 1.14 -16.42 -5.40
CA LEU A 52 1.30 -17.48 -6.39
C LEU A 52 2.06 -16.94 -7.61
N VAL A 53 3.28 -17.42 -7.81
CA VAL A 53 4.08 -17.10 -9.00
C VAL A 53 3.81 -18.15 -10.07
N THR A 54 3.29 -17.74 -11.23
CA THR A 54 3.03 -18.61 -12.37
C THR A 54 3.93 -18.22 -13.54
N LEU A 55 4.70 -19.18 -14.05
CA LEU A 55 5.46 -19.04 -15.29
C LEU A 55 4.67 -19.58 -16.47
N LEU A 56 4.62 -18.80 -17.54
CA LEU A 56 3.88 -19.13 -18.76
C LEU A 56 4.81 -19.12 -19.96
N GLU A 57 4.68 -20.15 -20.79
CA GLU A 57 5.37 -20.25 -22.07
C GLU A 57 4.34 -20.21 -23.21
N SER A 58 4.74 -19.63 -24.35
CA SER A 58 3.96 -19.70 -25.58
C SER A 58 4.76 -20.33 -26.70
N ARG A 59 4.33 -21.51 -27.16
CA ARG A 59 5.05 -22.30 -28.18
C ARG A 59 4.74 -21.87 -29.62
N LYS A 60 3.63 -21.15 -29.82
CA LYS A 60 3.17 -20.73 -31.16
C LYS A 60 3.31 -19.24 -31.40
N ILE A 61 2.98 -18.43 -30.40
CA ILE A 61 2.99 -16.96 -30.51
C ILE A 61 3.92 -16.42 -29.42
N PRO A 62 5.18 -16.11 -29.74
CA PRO A 62 6.15 -15.63 -28.74
C PRO A 62 5.60 -14.43 -27.96
N LEU A 63 5.89 -14.39 -26.66
CA LEU A 63 5.60 -13.23 -25.84
C LEU A 63 6.53 -12.08 -26.26
N ARG A 64 5.96 -10.88 -26.41
CA ARG A 64 6.66 -9.64 -26.79
C ARG A 64 6.34 -8.52 -25.82
N LEU A 65 6.64 -8.76 -24.55
CA LEU A 65 6.44 -7.78 -23.49
C LEU A 65 7.56 -6.73 -23.52
N ALA A 66 7.22 -5.55 -24.01
CA ALA A 66 8.06 -4.36 -23.99
C ALA A 66 7.16 -3.12 -23.77
N PRO A 67 6.64 -2.92 -22.54
CA PRO A 67 5.66 -1.87 -22.27
C PRO A 67 6.28 -0.49 -22.49
N GLY A 68 5.63 0.34 -23.31
CA GLY A 68 6.15 1.66 -23.65
C GLY A 68 7.16 1.69 -24.78
N MET A 69 7.38 0.57 -25.47
CA MET A 69 8.26 0.52 -26.62
C MET A 69 7.76 1.44 -27.73
N SER A 70 8.68 2.23 -28.28
CA SER A 70 8.46 3.14 -29.39
C SER A 70 7.89 2.40 -30.60
N LEU A 71 6.93 3.05 -31.27
CA LEU A 71 6.36 2.57 -32.52
C LEU A 71 7.35 2.63 -33.69
N ASN A 72 8.46 3.36 -33.56
CA ASN A 72 9.54 3.40 -34.56
C ASN A 72 10.52 2.24 -34.42
N SER A 73 10.39 1.41 -33.38
CA SER A 73 11.34 0.32 -33.18
C SER A 73 11.18 -0.75 -34.26
N THR A 74 12.29 -1.09 -34.91
CA THR A 74 12.35 -2.13 -35.94
C THR A 74 12.86 -3.48 -35.40
N VAL A 75 13.09 -3.56 -34.09
CA VAL A 75 13.63 -4.75 -33.42
C VAL A 75 12.55 -5.38 -32.54
N GLU A 76 12.61 -6.68 -32.35
CA GLU A 76 11.71 -7.40 -31.44
C GLU A 76 12.47 -7.81 -30.17
N PRO A 77 11.80 -7.91 -29.01
CA PRO A 77 12.43 -8.49 -27.83
C PRO A 77 12.81 -9.96 -28.09
N PRO A 78 13.89 -10.46 -27.47
CA PRO A 78 14.22 -11.88 -27.47
C PRO A 78 13.08 -12.76 -26.93
N PRO A 79 13.17 -14.09 -27.09
CA PRO A 79 12.22 -15.01 -26.47
C PRO A 79 12.02 -14.72 -24.98
N GLN A 80 10.76 -14.74 -24.54
CA GLN A 80 10.35 -14.40 -23.19
C GLN A 80 9.53 -15.51 -22.55
N ILE A 81 9.73 -15.68 -21.24
CA ILE A 81 8.88 -16.49 -20.37
C ILE A 81 8.01 -15.53 -19.56
N GLY A 82 6.69 -15.66 -19.68
CA GLY A 82 5.75 -14.82 -18.96
C GLY A 82 5.81 -15.11 -17.47
N LEU A 83 5.83 -14.05 -16.66
CA LEU A 83 5.87 -14.10 -15.21
C LEU A 83 4.60 -13.42 -14.67
N PHE A 84 3.81 -14.16 -13.91
CA PHE A 84 2.58 -13.68 -13.29
C PHE A 84 2.63 -13.88 -11.78
N VAL A 85 2.10 -12.93 -11.02
CA VAL A 85 1.95 -13.01 -9.55
C VAL A 85 0.48 -12.84 -9.22
N ASP A 86 -0.13 -13.83 -8.55
CA ASP A 86 -1.58 -13.86 -8.23
C ASP A 86 -2.48 -13.63 -9.47
N GLY A 87 -2.01 -14.11 -10.62
CA GLY A 87 -2.67 -13.95 -11.92
C GLY A 87 -2.52 -12.57 -12.55
N ASP A 88 -1.85 -11.63 -11.88
CA ASP A 88 -1.53 -10.30 -12.39
C ASP A 88 -0.18 -10.31 -13.12
N GLY A 89 -0.06 -9.45 -14.13
CA GLY A 89 1.06 -9.41 -15.05
C GLY A 89 0.60 -8.87 -16.41
N PRO A 90 1.24 -9.28 -17.52
CA PRO A 90 2.48 -10.05 -17.56
C PRO A 90 3.70 -9.20 -17.16
N GLY A 91 4.58 -9.77 -16.34
CA GLY A 91 6.03 -9.52 -16.41
C GLY A 91 6.68 -10.55 -17.34
N ALA A 92 7.99 -10.45 -17.58
CA ALA A 92 8.69 -11.47 -18.38
C ALA A 92 10.16 -11.63 -17.99
N ILE A 93 10.61 -12.88 -17.90
CA ILE A 93 12.04 -13.21 -17.95
C ILE A 93 12.43 -13.23 -19.43
N THR A 94 13.35 -12.35 -19.83
CA THR A 94 13.80 -12.23 -21.22
C THR A 94 15.08 -13.01 -21.43
N ARG A 95 15.20 -13.69 -22.57
CA ARG A 95 16.41 -14.41 -22.91
C ARG A 95 17.56 -13.45 -23.18
N TYR A 96 18.70 -13.66 -22.53
CA TYR A 96 19.93 -12.92 -22.82
C TYR A 96 20.98 -13.85 -23.43
N TYR A 97 21.48 -13.46 -24.61
CA TYR A 97 22.46 -14.24 -25.36
C TYR A 97 23.91 -13.81 -25.11
N GLY A 98 24.13 -12.81 -24.24
CA GLY A 98 25.47 -12.25 -23.99
C GLY A 98 25.97 -11.28 -25.07
N ASN A 99 25.08 -10.80 -25.93
CA ASN A 99 25.40 -9.79 -26.94
C ASN A 99 24.44 -8.60 -26.85
N ARG A 100 24.97 -7.42 -27.15
CA ARG A 100 24.24 -6.15 -27.10
C ARG A 100 23.12 -6.09 -28.14
N GLU A 101 23.29 -6.74 -29.28
CA GLU A 101 22.32 -6.79 -30.39
C GLU A 101 20.97 -7.36 -29.95
N SER A 102 20.97 -8.38 -29.08
CA SER A 102 19.74 -8.98 -28.55
C SER A 102 18.94 -8.05 -27.63
N LEU A 103 19.57 -6.99 -27.10
CA LEU A 103 18.96 -6.08 -26.13
C LEU A 103 18.62 -4.70 -26.72
N VAL A 104 18.82 -4.48 -28.02
CA VAL A 104 18.58 -3.17 -28.68
C VAL A 104 17.16 -2.64 -28.45
N TYR A 105 16.16 -3.52 -28.30
CA TYR A 105 14.78 -3.10 -28.03
C TYR A 105 14.64 -2.28 -26.73
N LEU A 106 15.52 -2.50 -25.75
CA LEU A 106 15.52 -1.77 -24.48
C LEU A 106 15.89 -0.29 -24.65
N ASP A 107 16.59 0.05 -25.73
CA ASP A 107 16.88 1.43 -26.10
C ASP A 107 15.63 2.19 -26.55
N TYR A 108 14.63 1.48 -27.05
CA TYR A 108 13.38 2.04 -27.57
C TYR A 108 12.28 2.12 -26.50
N LEU A 109 12.62 1.97 -25.21
CA LEU A 109 11.69 2.18 -24.10
C LEU A 109 11.82 3.61 -23.55
N VAL A 110 10.74 4.19 -23.03
CA VAL A 110 10.81 5.50 -22.34
C VAL A 110 11.76 5.47 -21.13
N SER A 111 11.91 4.31 -20.48
CA SER A 111 12.82 4.12 -19.35
C SER A 111 14.31 4.22 -19.74
N ALA A 112 14.63 4.20 -21.04
CA ALA A 112 16.00 4.39 -21.52
C ALA A 112 16.48 5.84 -21.39
N LEU A 113 15.57 6.82 -21.23
CA LEU A 113 15.91 8.24 -21.22
C LEU A 113 17.10 8.60 -20.29
N PRO A 114 17.15 8.17 -19.01
CA PRO A 114 18.25 8.54 -18.11
C PRO A 114 19.64 8.17 -18.65
N TYR A 115 19.76 7.04 -19.35
CA TYR A 115 21.00 6.55 -19.94
C TYR A 115 21.47 7.37 -21.17
N HIS A 116 20.57 8.14 -21.79
CA HIS A 116 20.89 9.07 -22.88
C HIS A 116 21.24 10.47 -22.40
N LEU A 117 20.84 10.82 -21.18
CA LEU A 117 21.15 12.12 -20.58
C LEU A 117 22.56 12.15 -19.99
N ARG A 118 23.03 11.02 -19.47
CA ARG A 118 24.37 10.91 -18.87
C ARG A 118 24.85 9.47 -18.81
N GLU A 119 26.15 9.31 -18.59
CA GLU A 119 26.76 8.03 -18.27
C GLU A 119 26.35 7.58 -16.86
N ILE A 120 25.97 6.31 -16.75
CA ILE A 120 25.45 5.68 -15.53
C ILE A 120 26.37 4.51 -15.17
N GLU A 121 27.19 4.68 -14.13
CA GLU A 121 28.10 3.61 -13.67
C GLU A 121 27.40 2.72 -12.64
N LYS A 122 26.70 3.33 -11.68
CA LYS A 122 26.02 2.64 -10.57
C LYS A 122 24.53 2.91 -10.56
N VAL A 123 23.73 1.85 -10.70
CA VAL A 123 22.26 1.90 -10.76
C VAL A 123 21.61 1.08 -9.65
N LEU A 124 20.56 1.63 -9.04
CA LEU A 124 19.63 0.93 -8.16
C LEU A 124 18.30 0.68 -8.87
N ILE A 125 17.94 -0.58 -9.04
CA ILE A 125 16.67 -1.03 -9.60
C ILE A 125 15.75 -1.42 -8.45
N MET A 126 14.70 -0.64 -8.27
CA MET A 126 13.70 -0.85 -7.23
C MET A 126 12.61 -1.75 -7.79
N GLY A 127 12.63 -3.04 -7.43
CA GLY A 127 11.73 -4.07 -7.95
C GLY A 127 12.25 -4.70 -9.23
N MET A 128 12.88 -5.86 -9.09
CA MET A 128 13.51 -6.60 -10.18
C MET A 128 12.49 -7.21 -11.15
N GLY A 129 11.44 -7.86 -10.63
CA GLY A 129 10.49 -8.62 -11.43
C GLY A 129 11.20 -9.63 -12.35
N GLY A 130 10.90 -9.57 -13.65
CA GLY A 130 11.52 -10.44 -14.66
C GLY A 130 12.95 -10.07 -15.07
N GLY A 131 13.52 -8.98 -14.52
CA GLY A 131 14.90 -8.55 -14.76
C GLY A 131 15.11 -7.68 -16.00
N SER A 132 14.04 -7.10 -16.59
CA SER A 132 14.16 -6.21 -17.76
C SER A 132 15.06 -5.00 -17.49
N ASP A 133 14.95 -4.39 -16.32
CA ASP A 133 15.74 -3.21 -15.95
C ASP A 133 17.22 -3.58 -15.71
N ILE A 134 17.50 -4.81 -15.26
CA ILE A 134 18.89 -5.33 -15.15
C ILE A 134 19.50 -5.43 -16.54
N LEU A 135 18.74 -6.00 -17.49
CA LEU A 135 19.18 -6.09 -18.89
C LEU A 135 19.33 -4.72 -19.54
N GLN A 136 18.51 -3.72 -19.17
CA GLN A 136 18.61 -2.37 -19.70
C GLN A 136 19.88 -1.69 -19.20
N ALA A 137 20.17 -1.82 -17.89
CA ALA A 137 21.41 -1.33 -17.31
C ALA A 137 22.66 -1.99 -17.95
N GLU A 138 22.63 -3.31 -18.16
CA GLU A 138 23.69 -4.04 -18.85
C GLU A 138 23.85 -3.57 -20.31
N PHE A 139 22.75 -3.36 -21.04
CA PHE A 139 22.78 -2.85 -22.42
C PHE A 139 23.46 -1.48 -22.54
N PHE A 140 23.24 -0.60 -21.56
CA PHE A 140 23.87 0.72 -21.49
C PHE A 140 25.26 0.71 -20.84
N GLY A 141 25.72 -0.44 -20.37
CA GLY A 141 27.08 -0.62 -19.87
C GLY A 141 27.31 -0.20 -18.43
N ALA A 142 26.29 -0.24 -17.57
CA ALA A 142 26.47 0.03 -16.14
C ALA A 142 27.46 -0.98 -15.51
N ASP A 143 28.31 -0.51 -14.62
CA ASP A 143 29.35 -1.31 -13.95
C ASP A 143 28.86 -1.98 -12.67
N GLN A 144 27.94 -1.32 -11.96
CA GLN A 144 27.34 -1.82 -10.72
C GLN A 144 25.83 -1.73 -10.79
N ILE A 145 25.18 -2.88 -10.76
CA ILE A 145 23.72 -3.02 -10.82
C ILE A 145 23.26 -3.61 -9.49
N GLU A 146 22.58 -2.81 -8.67
CA GLU A 146 21.89 -3.30 -7.47
C GLU A 146 20.40 -3.42 -7.77
N ALA A 147 19.84 -4.62 -7.63
CA ALA A 147 18.43 -4.87 -7.86
C ALA A 147 17.75 -5.37 -6.58
N VAL A 148 16.63 -4.77 -6.22
CA VAL A 148 15.87 -5.14 -5.02
C VAL A 148 14.63 -5.92 -5.42
N GLU A 149 14.40 -7.08 -4.81
CA GLU A 149 13.25 -7.94 -5.05
C GLU A 149 12.66 -8.42 -3.72
N VAL A 150 11.36 -8.24 -3.54
CA VAL A 150 10.69 -8.66 -2.30
C VAL A 150 10.45 -10.17 -2.28
N ASN A 151 10.26 -10.78 -3.46
CA ASN A 151 9.97 -12.20 -3.59
C ASN A 151 11.22 -13.04 -3.89
N PRO A 152 11.78 -13.78 -2.91
CA PRO A 152 12.97 -14.61 -3.13
C PRO A 152 12.78 -15.70 -4.18
N ARG A 153 11.53 -16.11 -4.48
CA ARG A 153 11.26 -17.06 -5.55
C ARG A 153 11.51 -16.44 -6.93
N ILE A 154 11.12 -15.19 -7.15
CA ILE A 154 11.36 -14.50 -8.43
C ILE A 154 12.87 -14.36 -8.67
N ALA A 155 13.62 -13.90 -7.67
CA ALA A 155 15.07 -13.83 -7.74
C ALA A 155 15.71 -15.21 -8.00
N SER A 156 15.28 -16.25 -7.28
CA SER A 156 15.78 -17.62 -7.48
C SER A 156 15.47 -18.17 -8.87
N LEU A 157 14.28 -17.88 -9.43
CA LEU A 157 13.92 -18.26 -10.80
C LEU A 157 14.86 -17.61 -11.81
N PHE A 158 15.13 -16.30 -11.67
CA PHE A 158 16.01 -15.58 -12.58
C PHE A 158 17.48 -16.02 -12.47
N GLN A 159 17.99 -16.24 -11.25
CA GLN A 159 19.40 -16.56 -11.01
C GLN A 159 19.74 -18.04 -11.23
N HIS A 160 18.84 -18.96 -10.85
CA HIS A 160 19.12 -20.39 -10.78
C HIS A 160 18.30 -21.18 -11.80
N ALA A 161 16.97 -21.31 -11.59
CA ALA A 161 16.14 -22.20 -12.40
C ALA A 161 16.15 -21.82 -13.90
N TYR A 162 16.18 -20.52 -14.18
CA TYR A 162 16.26 -19.93 -15.51
C TYR A 162 17.55 -19.14 -15.73
N GLY A 163 18.60 -19.36 -14.91
CA GLY A 163 19.87 -18.63 -14.99
C GLY A 163 20.54 -18.70 -16.37
N GLY A 164 20.46 -19.85 -17.05
CA GLY A 164 20.95 -20.01 -18.42
C GLY A 164 20.08 -19.32 -19.48
N PHE A 165 18.80 -19.05 -19.19
CA PHE A 165 17.90 -18.33 -20.08
C PHE A 165 18.04 -16.82 -19.87
N SER A 166 18.02 -16.34 -18.63
CA SER A 166 18.22 -14.93 -18.25
C SER A 166 19.65 -14.43 -18.50
N GLY A 167 20.61 -15.33 -18.70
CA GLY A 167 22.02 -14.99 -18.87
C GLY A 167 22.71 -14.61 -17.55
N TRP A 168 22.21 -15.09 -16.40
CA TRP A 168 22.72 -14.72 -15.07
C TRP A 168 24.23 -14.89 -14.92
N SER A 169 24.83 -15.94 -15.51
CA SER A 169 26.28 -16.16 -15.46
C SER A 169 27.11 -15.02 -16.03
N LEU A 170 26.52 -14.23 -16.94
CA LEU A 170 27.13 -13.07 -17.58
C LEU A 170 26.87 -11.78 -16.79
N LEU A 171 25.80 -11.75 -15.99
CA LEU A 171 25.35 -10.57 -15.22
C LEU A 171 25.89 -10.55 -13.79
N GLN A 172 26.19 -11.73 -13.22
CA GLN A 172 26.48 -11.92 -11.79
C GLN A 172 27.73 -11.18 -11.27
N GLU A 173 28.68 -10.82 -12.13
CA GLU A 173 29.86 -10.06 -11.71
C GLU A 173 29.53 -8.59 -11.42
N LYS A 174 28.59 -8.03 -12.18
CA LYS A 174 28.16 -6.63 -12.07
C LYS A 174 26.88 -6.45 -11.24
N THR A 175 26.07 -7.52 -11.14
CA THR A 175 24.72 -7.45 -10.58
C THR A 175 24.61 -8.11 -9.22
N ARG A 176 24.08 -7.38 -8.24
CA ARG A 176 23.72 -7.89 -6.91
C ARG A 176 22.21 -7.79 -6.71
N ILE A 177 21.59 -8.92 -6.38
CA ILE A 177 20.15 -8.99 -6.08
C ILE A 177 19.96 -9.06 -4.56
N HIS A 178 19.19 -8.12 -4.02
CA HIS A 178 18.86 -7.99 -2.60
C HIS A 178 17.43 -8.43 -2.35
N ILE A 179 17.23 -9.39 -1.44
CA ILE A 179 15.89 -9.81 -1.01
C ILE A 179 15.41 -8.89 0.11
N SER A 180 14.62 -7.87 -0.25
CA SER A 180 14.13 -6.85 0.68
C SER A 180 12.94 -6.09 0.08
N ASP A 181 12.16 -5.42 0.92
CA ASP A 181 11.32 -4.32 0.45
C ASP A 181 12.19 -3.15 -0.04
N ALA A 182 11.78 -2.51 -1.13
CA ALA A 182 12.56 -1.49 -1.81
C ALA A 182 12.66 -0.17 -1.00
N ARG A 183 11.58 0.24 -0.31
CA ARG A 183 11.62 1.41 0.59
C ARG A 183 12.52 1.14 1.78
N GLY A 184 12.40 -0.04 2.38
CA GLY A 184 13.23 -0.49 3.50
C GLY A 184 14.71 -0.60 3.16
N PHE A 185 15.04 -1.08 1.95
CA PHE A 185 16.41 -1.18 1.47
C PHE A 185 17.09 0.18 1.41
N VAL A 186 16.46 1.17 0.78
CA VAL A 186 17.00 2.53 0.71
C VAL A 186 17.14 3.13 2.10
N ALA A 187 16.15 2.96 2.98
CA ALA A 187 16.21 3.49 4.35
C ALA A 187 17.35 2.88 5.20
N GLY A 188 17.77 1.65 4.89
CA GLY A 188 18.87 0.95 5.57
C GLY A 188 20.25 1.13 4.91
N SER A 189 20.30 1.73 3.71
CA SER A 189 21.54 1.91 2.95
C SER A 189 22.18 3.27 3.23
N ARG A 190 23.47 3.39 2.89
CA ARG A 190 24.21 4.67 2.82
C ARG A 190 24.86 4.87 1.46
N GLU A 191 24.63 3.94 0.53
CA GLU A 191 25.18 3.97 -0.81
C GLU A 191 24.55 5.09 -1.63
N GLN A 192 25.31 5.65 -2.56
CA GLN A 192 24.81 6.63 -3.52
C GLN A 192 24.87 6.09 -4.95
N TYR A 193 23.90 6.48 -5.75
CA TYR A 193 23.69 5.95 -7.11
C TYR A 193 23.68 7.08 -8.14
N ASP A 194 24.09 6.77 -9.38
CA ASP A 194 23.93 7.68 -10.52
C ASP A 194 22.49 7.65 -11.05
N LEU A 195 21.83 6.49 -10.93
CA LEU A 195 20.44 6.27 -11.31
C LEU A 195 19.71 5.42 -10.27
N ILE A 196 18.54 5.86 -9.82
CA ILE A 196 17.56 5.03 -9.10
C ILE A 196 16.34 4.89 -10.01
N GLN A 197 15.93 3.65 -10.31
CA GLN A 197 14.89 3.35 -11.27
C GLN A 197 13.73 2.57 -10.64
N LEU A 198 12.51 3.08 -10.81
CA LEU A 198 11.26 2.43 -10.43
C LEU A 198 10.39 2.25 -11.70
N SER A 199 10.39 1.06 -12.29
CA SER A 199 9.66 0.81 -13.54
C SER A 199 8.46 -0.10 -13.34
N LEU A 200 7.25 0.45 -13.49
CA LEU A 200 6.00 -0.33 -13.63
C LEU A 200 5.82 -1.44 -12.58
N LEU A 201 6.07 -1.13 -11.31
CA LEU A 201 5.96 -2.08 -10.19
C LEU A 201 4.56 -2.63 -9.94
N ASP A 202 3.54 -2.03 -10.56
CA ASP A 202 2.18 -2.54 -10.52
C ASP A 202 1.71 -2.96 -11.91
N SER A 203 0.87 -4.01 -11.92
CA SER A 203 0.34 -4.57 -13.15
C SER A 203 -0.59 -3.59 -13.87
N ALA A 204 -0.57 -3.61 -15.21
CA ALA A 204 -1.43 -2.77 -16.04
C ALA A 204 -2.92 -3.02 -15.76
N ALA A 205 -3.30 -4.30 -15.61
CA ALA A 205 -4.67 -4.73 -15.40
C ALA A 205 -5.21 -4.24 -14.05
N ALA A 206 -4.50 -4.50 -12.94
CA ALA A 206 -4.96 -4.05 -11.63
C ALA A 206 -4.87 -2.53 -11.44
N SER A 207 -3.89 -1.86 -12.08
CA SER A 207 -3.84 -0.40 -12.15
C SER A 207 -5.03 0.20 -12.93
N SER A 208 -5.52 -0.48 -13.97
CA SER A 208 -6.70 -0.04 -14.74
C SER A 208 -8.02 -0.23 -14.01
N ALA A 209 -8.14 -1.27 -13.18
CA ALA A 209 -9.35 -1.58 -12.43
C ALA A 209 -9.42 -0.87 -11.06
N GLY A 210 -8.40 -0.09 -10.70
CA GLY A 210 -8.30 0.59 -9.41
C GLY A 210 -8.22 -0.36 -8.21
N LEU A 211 -7.76 -1.59 -8.44
CA LEU A 211 -7.67 -2.63 -7.39
C LEU A 211 -6.59 -2.30 -6.35
N TYR A 212 -5.61 -1.46 -6.72
CA TYR A 212 -4.57 -0.98 -5.81
C TYR A 212 -4.99 0.26 -4.99
N ALA A 213 -6.19 0.81 -5.18
CA ALA A 213 -6.60 2.05 -4.52
C ALA A 213 -6.63 1.96 -2.98
N LEU A 214 -6.80 0.75 -2.44
CA LEU A 214 -6.79 0.47 -1.01
C LEU A 214 -5.42 0.04 -0.49
N ASN A 215 -4.45 -0.22 -1.38
CA ASN A 215 -3.13 -0.67 -0.98
C ASN A 215 -2.27 0.51 -0.56
N GLU A 216 -1.64 0.39 0.59
CA GLU A 216 -0.58 1.29 1.01
C GLU A 216 0.64 1.11 0.10
N SER A 217 1.22 2.23 -0.36
CA SER A 217 2.45 2.27 -1.14
C SER A 217 3.33 3.41 -0.63
N TYR A 218 4.39 3.02 0.07
CA TYR A 218 5.42 3.93 0.58
C TYR A 218 6.48 4.30 -0.46
N LEU A 219 6.39 3.73 -1.68
CA LEU A 219 7.35 3.97 -2.75
C LEU A 219 7.15 5.33 -3.44
N TYR A 220 5.92 5.86 -3.40
CA TYR A 220 5.56 7.09 -4.12
C TYR A 220 5.14 8.22 -3.17
N THR A 221 5.51 8.12 -1.89
CA THR A 221 5.27 9.17 -0.89
C THR A 221 6.33 10.25 -0.98
N ARG A 222 6.04 11.44 -0.44
CA ARG A 222 7.03 12.54 -0.36
C ARG A 222 8.29 12.10 0.37
N GLU A 223 8.15 11.37 1.46
CA GLU A 223 9.25 10.83 2.25
C GLU A 223 10.05 9.77 1.48
N GLY A 224 9.37 8.92 0.69
CA GLY A 224 9.99 7.96 -0.23
C GLY A 224 10.82 8.64 -1.31
N ILE A 225 10.21 9.55 -2.07
CA ILE A 225 10.89 10.32 -3.12
C ILE A 225 12.07 11.11 -2.56
N LYS A 226 11.89 11.77 -1.40
CA LYS A 226 12.99 12.48 -0.74
C LYS A 226 14.14 11.55 -0.41
N ALA A 227 13.86 10.38 0.18
CA ALA A 227 14.91 9.43 0.52
C ALA A 227 15.66 8.93 -0.73
N TYR A 228 14.98 8.75 -1.86
CA TYR A 228 15.66 8.38 -3.10
C TYR A 228 16.59 9.50 -3.58
N LEU A 229 16.13 10.76 -3.55
CA LEU A 229 16.96 11.91 -3.92
C LEU A 229 18.19 12.06 -2.99
N ASP A 230 18.04 11.80 -1.69
CA ASP A 230 19.14 11.82 -0.72
C ASP A 230 20.21 10.74 -1.01
N HIS A 231 19.85 9.68 -1.76
CA HIS A 231 20.76 8.60 -2.19
C HIS A 231 21.25 8.77 -3.64
N LEU A 232 20.99 9.90 -4.28
CA LEU A 232 21.58 10.21 -5.57
C LEU A 232 22.91 10.92 -5.38
N ARG A 233 23.90 10.56 -6.21
CA ARG A 233 25.11 11.38 -6.39
C ARG A 233 24.74 12.75 -6.97
N GLU A 234 25.68 13.67 -6.98
CA GLU A 234 25.48 14.97 -7.62
C GLU A 234 25.13 14.80 -9.12
N GLY A 235 24.05 15.45 -9.54
CA GLY A 235 23.46 15.31 -10.87
C GLY A 235 22.77 13.97 -11.13
N GLY A 236 22.79 13.01 -10.19
CA GLY A 236 22.16 11.70 -10.35
C GLY A 236 20.67 11.82 -10.64
N LEU A 237 20.08 10.75 -11.18
CA LEU A 237 18.71 10.74 -11.70
C LEU A 237 17.83 9.75 -10.94
N LEU A 238 16.64 10.19 -10.53
CA LEU A 238 15.55 9.32 -10.12
C LEU A 238 14.58 9.19 -11.29
N SER A 239 14.42 7.99 -11.82
CA SER A 239 13.55 7.68 -12.96
C SER A 239 12.38 6.82 -12.51
N ILE A 240 11.15 7.30 -12.74
CA ILE A 240 9.94 6.60 -12.33
C ILE A 240 9.00 6.45 -13.53
N THR A 241 8.79 5.21 -13.96
CA THR A 241 7.91 4.87 -15.09
C THR A 241 6.53 4.44 -14.60
N ARG A 242 5.48 5.02 -15.18
CA ARG A 242 4.07 4.76 -14.86
C ARG A 242 3.26 4.50 -16.13
N TRP A 243 2.15 3.79 -15.99
CA TRP A 243 1.16 3.63 -17.06
C TRP A 243 0.51 4.97 -17.43
N VAL A 244 0.37 5.25 -18.72
CA VAL A 244 -0.42 6.37 -19.24
C VAL A 244 -1.90 6.11 -18.96
N LYS A 245 -2.60 7.13 -18.48
CA LYS A 245 -4.04 7.13 -18.24
C LYS A 245 -4.64 8.42 -18.79
N LEU A 246 -5.85 8.31 -19.34
CA LEU A 246 -6.59 9.44 -19.89
C LEU A 246 -7.97 9.50 -19.24
N PRO A 247 -8.32 10.58 -18.51
CA PRO A 247 -7.44 11.71 -18.17
C PRO A 247 -6.27 11.29 -17.23
N PRO A 248 -5.17 12.07 -17.18
CA PRO A 248 -4.00 11.75 -16.36
C PRO A 248 -4.32 11.63 -14.86
N LYS A 249 -3.77 10.59 -14.22
CA LYS A 249 -3.94 10.33 -12.77
C LYS A 249 -2.58 10.23 -12.08
N GLY A 250 -2.02 9.01 -12.04
CA GLY A 250 -0.76 8.70 -11.35
C GLY A 250 0.42 9.55 -11.81
N GLY A 251 0.54 9.86 -13.11
CA GLY A 251 1.59 10.74 -13.62
C GLY A 251 1.55 12.15 -13.01
N LEU A 252 0.36 12.77 -12.94
CA LEU A 252 0.22 14.10 -12.33
C LEU A 252 0.38 14.09 -10.81
N LYS A 253 -0.14 13.06 -10.13
CA LYS A 253 0.08 12.90 -8.68
C LYS A 253 1.56 12.74 -8.34
N LEU A 254 2.29 11.95 -9.15
CA LEU A 254 3.73 11.78 -9.00
C LEU A 254 4.47 13.09 -9.25
N PHE A 255 4.13 13.81 -10.31
CA PHE A 255 4.72 15.12 -10.62
C PHE A 255 4.47 16.14 -9.49
N ALA A 256 3.24 16.22 -8.98
CA ALA A 256 2.88 17.06 -7.85
C ALA A 256 3.70 16.71 -6.60
N THR A 257 3.90 15.40 -6.35
CA THR A 257 4.71 14.90 -5.24
C THR A 257 6.17 15.33 -5.38
N ALA A 258 6.74 15.20 -6.58
CA ALA A 258 8.11 15.63 -6.88
C ALA A 258 8.29 17.14 -6.67
N VAL A 259 7.39 17.97 -7.19
CA VAL A 259 7.40 19.42 -7.01
C VAL A 259 7.35 19.79 -5.53
N GLU A 260 6.49 19.15 -4.74
CA GLU A 260 6.40 19.42 -3.30
C GLU A 260 7.68 19.02 -2.56
N VAL A 261 8.26 17.84 -2.87
CA VAL A 261 9.53 17.40 -2.26
C VAL A 261 10.66 18.37 -2.56
N LEU A 262 10.80 18.82 -3.81
CA LEU A 262 11.83 19.77 -4.21
C LEU A 262 11.66 21.11 -3.48
N ARG A 263 10.43 21.63 -3.36
CA ARG A 263 10.14 22.85 -2.58
C ARG A 263 10.49 22.69 -1.11
N LEU A 264 10.11 21.57 -0.49
CA LEU A 264 10.44 21.26 0.92
C LEU A 264 11.95 21.09 1.15
N SER A 265 12.70 20.67 0.14
CA SER A 265 14.16 20.60 0.14
C SER A 265 14.85 21.95 -0.17
N GLY A 266 14.09 23.05 -0.27
CA GLY A 266 14.62 24.40 -0.47
C GLY A 266 14.90 24.80 -1.92
N VAL A 267 14.48 24.00 -2.90
CA VAL A 267 14.63 24.33 -4.33
C VAL A 267 13.63 25.42 -4.71
N SER A 268 14.14 26.59 -5.12
CA SER A 268 13.30 27.76 -5.47
C SER A 268 12.49 27.55 -6.74
N ASN A 269 13.08 26.91 -7.76
CA ASN A 269 12.41 26.56 -9.01
C ASN A 269 12.47 25.04 -9.26
N PRO A 270 11.47 24.27 -8.78
CA PRO A 270 11.42 22.83 -8.96
C PRO A 270 11.43 22.39 -10.43
N GLY A 271 10.89 23.22 -11.34
CA GLY A 271 10.83 22.90 -12.76
C GLY A 271 12.20 22.60 -13.36
N ASP A 272 13.25 23.29 -12.90
CA ASP A 272 14.62 23.16 -13.40
C ASP A 272 15.22 21.77 -13.13
N GLN A 273 14.65 20.98 -12.21
CA GLN A 273 15.12 19.64 -11.84
C GLN A 273 14.19 18.52 -12.33
N LEU A 274 13.19 18.83 -13.16
CA LEU A 274 12.16 17.89 -13.60
C LEU A 274 12.11 17.81 -15.13
N VAL A 275 12.09 16.59 -15.66
CA VAL A 275 11.68 16.33 -17.04
C VAL A 275 10.69 15.17 -17.09
N MET A 276 9.73 15.25 -18.00
CA MET A 276 8.70 14.24 -18.17
C MET A 276 8.46 14.00 -19.65
N ILE A 277 8.40 12.73 -20.04
CA ILE A 277 8.05 12.31 -21.41
C ILE A 277 7.02 11.19 -21.38
N ARG A 278 6.39 10.93 -22.52
CA ARG A 278 5.46 9.81 -22.68
C ARG A 278 5.64 9.11 -24.02
N GLY A 279 5.46 7.79 -23.99
CA GLY A 279 5.18 6.99 -25.16
C GLY A 279 3.68 6.76 -25.31
N TRP A 280 3.32 5.73 -26.06
CA TRP A 280 1.92 5.40 -26.37
C TRP A 280 1.14 4.89 -25.15
N ASN A 281 1.77 4.16 -24.21
CA ASN A 281 1.11 3.62 -23.01
C ASN A 281 1.87 3.79 -21.69
N THR A 282 3.07 4.37 -21.70
CA THR A 282 3.85 4.66 -20.48
C THR A 282 4.38 6.09 -20.48
N THR A 283 4.62 6.60 -19.29
CA THR A 283 5.24 7.91 -19.05
C THR A 283 6.37 7.73 -18.05
N VAL A 284 7.44 8.50 -18.21
CA VAL A 284 8.54 8.54 -17.27
C VAL A 284 8.70 9.96 -16.75
N LEU A 285 8.79 10.09 -15.44
CA LEU A 285 9.24 11.29 -14.76
C LEU A 285 10.69 11.05 -14.35
N VAL A 286 11.57 11.98 -14.71
CA VAL A 286 12.97 12.00 -14.26
C VAL A 286 13.19 13.22 -13.39
N ILE A 287 13.69 12.99 -12.18
CA ILE A 287 14.05 14.02 -11.20
C ILE A 287 15.56 14.00 -11.05
N LYS A 288 16.22 15.14 -11.26
CA LYS A 288 17.67 15.26 -11.17
C LYS A 288 18.08 15.84 -9.82
N ASN A 289 19.17 15.32 -9.23
CA ASN A 289 19.82 15.96 -8.09
C ASN A 289 20.63 17.19 -8.56
N GLY A 290 19.92 18.31 -8.75
CA GLY A 290 20.44 19.52 -9.37
C GLY A 290 19.71 19.87 -10.67
N PRO A 291 19.96 21.06 -11.25
CA PRO A 291 19.25 21.50 -12.46
C PRO A 291 19.68 20.73 -13.70
N PHE A 292 18.75 20.53 -14.62
CA PHE A 292 19.04 20.09 -15.97
C PHE A 292 19.79 21.17 -16.75
N THR A 293 20.82 20.75 -17.47
CA THR A 293 21.62 21.61 -18.33
C THR A 293 20.99 21.71 -19.73
N GLU A 294 21.33 22.76 -20.44
CA GLU A 294 20.96 22.94 -21.86
C GLU A 294 21.40 21.77 -22.75
N GLN A 295 22.53 21.12 -22.43
CA GLN A 295 23.00 19.95 -23.17
C GLN A 295 22.11 18.73 -22.95
N GLU A 296 21.74 18.45 -21.69
CA GLU A 296 20.82 17.35 -21.35
C GLU A 296 19.44 17.59 -21.97
N ILE A 297 18.95 18.83 -22.00
CA ILE A 297 17.68 19.16 -22.66
C ILE A 297 17.77 18.89 -24.18
N ARG A 298 18.88 19.24 -24.84
CA ARG A 298 19.08 18.87 -26.26
C ARG A 298 19.13 17.35 -26.47
N GLN A 299 19.75 16.61 -25.56
CA GLN A 299 19.77 15.14 -25.60
C GLN A 299 18.37 14.54 -25.40
N LEU A 300 17.58 15.07 -24.45
CA LEU A 300 16.18 14.70 -24.23
C LEU A 300 15.35 14.87 -25.52
N ILE A 301 15.45 16.04 -26.17
CA ILE A 301 14.69 16.33 -27.40
C ILE A 301 15.11 15.36 -28.52
N SER A 302 16.41 15.20 -28.75
CA SER A 302 16.94 14.26 -29.75
C SER A 302 16.50 12.81 -29.49
N PHE A 303 16.51 12.39 -28.21
CA PHE A 303 16.04 11.07 -27.79
C PHE A 303 14.55 10.87 -28.14
N CYS A 304 13.72 11.87 -27.86
CA CYS A 304 12.30 11.84 -28.13
C CYS A 304 12.00 11.82 -29.64
N ASP A 305 12.69 12.67 -30.42
CA ASP A 305 12.50 12.75 -31.87
C ASP A 305 12.89 11.44 -32.57
N ALA A 306 14.04 10.86 -32.20
CA ALA A 306 14.49 9.58 -32.77
C ALA A 306 13.51 8.42 -32.49
N ARG A 307 12.76 8.48 -31.39
CA ARG A 307 11.86 7.41 -30.93
C ARG A 307 10.38 7.77 -31.05
N SER A 308 10.02 8.93 -31.61
CA SER A 308 8.65 9.44 -31.64
C SER A 308 7.95 9.35 -30.26
N PHE A 309 8.67 9.75 -29.22
CA PHE A 309 8.09 9.97 -27.89
C PHE A 309 7.68 11.43 -27.74
N ASP A 310 6.59 11.67 -27.01
CA ASP A 310 6.10 13.02 -26.78
C ASP A 310 6.78 13.63 -25.56
N LEU A 311 7.26 14.85 -25.74
CA LEU A 311 7.67 15.73 -24.65
C LEU A 311 6.41 16.11 -23.85
N VAL A 312 6.49 15.95 -22.52
CA VAL A 312 5.45 16.42 -21.58
C VAL A 312 5.93 17.66 -20.87
N PHE A 313 7.17 17.66 -20.37
CA PHE A 313 7.75 18.80 -19.68
C PHE A 313 9.29 18.75 -19.70
N TYR A 314 9.90 19.91 -19.86
CA TYR A 314 11.29 20.20 -19.48
C TYR A 314 11.42 21.72 -19.27
N PRO A 315 12.49 22.22 -18.62
CA PRO A 315 12.69 23.66 -18.41
C PRO A 315 12.75 24.43 -19.75
N GLY A 316 11.81 25.34 -19.99
CA GLY A 316 11.75 26.13 -21.22
C GLY A 316 11.00 25.48 -22.40
N ILE A 317 10.25 24.39 -22.17
CA ILE A 317 9.37 23.79 -23.19
C ILE A 317 8.31 24.78 -23.69
N THR A 318 8.03 24.78 -24.99
CA THR A 318 6.95 25.60 -25.59
C THR A 318 5.74 24.76 -26.02
N PRO A 319 4.53 25.37 -26.11
CA PRO A 319 3.31 24.67 -26.51
C PRO A 319 3.37 24.02 -27.91
N GLU A 320 4.26 24.46 -28.80
CA GLU A 320 4.38 23.91 -30.15
C GLU A 320 5.14 22.58 -30.20
N GLN A 321 5.84 22.22 -29.12
CA GLN A 321 6.71 21.04 -29.05
C GLN A 321 6.03 19.82 -28.41
N ILE A 322 4.82 19.99 -27.89
CA ILE A 322 4.07 18.96 -27.16
C ILE A 322 3.04 18.28 -28.07
N ASN A 323 2.67 17.04 -27.70
CA ASN A 323 1.56 16.31 -28.33
C ASN A 323 1.73 16.09 -29.85
N THR A 324 2.95 15.74 -30.26
CA THR A 324 3.40 15.63 -31.66
C THR A 324 3.20 14.24 -32.26
N TYR A 325 3.54 13.19 -31.51
CA TYR A 325 3.63 11.83 -32.06
C TYR A 325 2.44 10.96 -31.63
N ASN A 326 2.21 10.81 -30.32
CA ASN A 326 1.08 10.07 -29.77
C ASN A 326 -0.04 11.07 -29.42
N ILE A 327 -0.68 11.60 -30.47
CA ILE A 327 -1.60 12.75 -30.38
C ILE A 327 -2.84 12.42 -29.53
N LEU A 328 -3.04 13.22 -28.49
CA LEU A 328 -4.24 13.26 -27.66
C LEU A 328 -5.16 14.39 -28.13
N GLN A 329 -6.45 14.30 -27.81
CA GLN A 329 -7.42 15.37 -28.09
C GLN A 329 -6.98 16.72 -27.52
N GLU A 330 -6.42 16.70 -26.31
CA GLU A 330 -5.82 17.84 -25.64
C GLU A 330 -4.50 17.39 -25.01
N PRO A 331 -3.53 18.29 -24.83
CA PRO A 331 -2.27 17.97 -24.17
C PRO A 331 -2.42 17.92 -22.65
N TYR A 332 -3.29 17.05 -22.15
CA TYR A 332 -3.70 16.97 -20.75
C TYR A 332 -2.54 16.85 -19.76
N TYR A 333 -1.48 16.13 -20.16
CA TYR A 333 -0.28 15.98 -19.33
C TYR A 333 0.47 17.31 -19.19
N TYR A 334 0.74 18.02 -20.30
CA TYR A 334 1.40 19.33 -20.29
C TYR A 334 0.58 20.38 -19.53
N GLN A 335 -0.75 20.43 -19.76
CA GLN A 335 -1.64 21.33 -19.03
C GLN A 335 -1.58 21.08 -17.52
N GLY A 336 -1.59 19.81 -17.11
CA GLY A 336 -1.53 19.43 -15.71
C GLY A 336 -0.20 19.77 -15.03
N VAL A 337 0.94 19.43 -15.64
CA VAL A 337 2.27 19.71 -15.06
C VAL A 337 2.56 21.21 -15.01
N THR A 338 2.16 21.96 -16.03
CA THR A 338 2.29 23.43 -16.05
C THR A 338 1.44 24.07 -14.94
N ALA A 339 0.21 23.61 -14.73
CA ALA A 339 -0.64 24.09 -13.63
C ALA A 339 -0.07 23.74 -12.24
N LEU A 340 0.62 22.60 -12.10
CA LEU A 340 1.28 22.18 -10.85
C LEU A 340 2.55 23.00 -10.53
N LEU A 341 3.20 23.56 -11.55
CA LEU A 341 4.36 24.45 -11.39
C LEU A 341 3.99 25.93 -11.24
N GLY A 342 2.82 26.34 -11.74
CA GLY A 342 2.34 27.72 -11.70
C GLY A 342 1.99 28.23 -10.29
N ASP A 343 1.28 29.36 -10.26
CA ASP A 343 1.05 30.14 -9.03
C ASP A 343 0.01 29.53 -8.07
N GLU A 344 -1.00 28.82 -8.60
CA GLU A 344 -2.10 28.25 -7.79
C GLU A 344 -2.20 26.70 -7.87
N PRO A 345 -1.12 25.95 -7.54
CA PRO A 345 -1.12 24.50 -7.71
C PRO A 345 -2.12 23.79 -6.78
N ALA A 346 -2.34 24.34 -5.58
CA ALA A 346 -3.31 23.80 -4.63
C ALA A 346 -4.76 23.88 -5.16
N ARG A 347 -5.09 24.97 -5.86
CA ARG A 347 -6.39 25.15 -6.50
C ARG A 347 -6.57 24.16 -7.65
N PHE A 348 -5.56 24.01 -8.50
CA PHE A 348 -5.59 23.01 -9.56
C PHE A 348 -5.82 21.59 -9.00
N ILE A 349 -5.09 21.19 -7.97
CA ILE A 349 -5.25 19.88 -7.31
C ILE A 349 -6.68 19.68 -6.75
N SER A 350 -7.25 20.72 -6.14
CA SER A 350 -8.62 20.70 -5.60
C SER A 350 -9.65 20.50 -6.71
N ASP A 351 -9.55 21.30 -7.78
CA ASP A 351 -10.55 21.38 -8.85
C ASP A 351 -10.40 20.26 -9.89
N TYR A 352 -9.24 19.59 -9.94
CA TYR A 352 -9.01 18.48 -10.86
C TYR A 352 -9.95 17.29 -10.61
N LYS A 353 -10.31 16.56 -11.67
CA LYS A 353 -11.29 15.46 -11.63
C LYS A 353 -10.88 14.28 -10.72
N PHE A 354 -9.60 14.14 -10.41
CA PHE A 354 -9.05 13.04 -9.62
C PHE A 354 -8.26 13.54 -8.41
N ASP A 355 -8.15 12.71 -7.36
CA ASP A 355 -7.31 13.00 -6.19
C ASP A 355 -5.82 12.83 -6.52
N ILE A 356 -5.21 13.93 -6.95
CA ILE A 356 -3.78 14.02 -7.28
C ILE A 356 -2.97 14.69 -6.16
N ARG A 357 -3.52 14.79 -4.94
CA ARG A 357 -2.77 15.31 -3.78
C ARG A 357 -1.53 14.44 -3.53
N PRO A 358 -0.35 15.01 -3.28
CA PRO A 358 0.84 14.23 -2.93
C PRO A 358 0.60 13.24 -1.79
N ALA A 359 1.14 12.02 -1.92
CA ALA A 359 1.02 10.97 -0.91
C ALA A 359 2.10 11.14 0.17
N THR A 360 1.81 10.70 1.40
CA THR A 360 2.74 10.78 2.54
C THR A 360 2.87 9.43 3.22
N ASP A 361 3.91 9.23 4.01
CA ASP A 361 4.02 8.02 4.86
C ASP A 361 2.86 7.94 5.89
N ASP A 362 2.23 9.06 6.24
CA ASP A 362 1.01 9.08 7.09
C ASP A 362 -0.27 8.74 6.32
N ARG A 363 -0.29 8.97 5.00
CA ARG A 363 -1.40 8.69 4.08
C ARG A 363 -0.86 8.05 2.78
N PRO A 364 -0.36 6.80 2.84
CA PRO A 364 0.41 6.19 1.76
C PRO A 364 -0.47 5.61 0.63
N TYR A 365 -1.61 6.24 0.34
CA TYR A 365 -2.56 5.76 -0.66
C TYR A 365 -2.32 6.44 -2.01
N PHE A 366 -1.18 6.14 -2.64
CA PHE A 366 -0.81 6.74 -3.92
C PHE A 366 -1.82 6.42 -5.03
N PHE A 367 -2.37 5.19 -5.05
CA PHE A 367 -3.33 4.76 -6.08
C PHE A 367 -4.78 5.16 -5.81
N HIS A 368 -5.06 5.90 -4.74
CA HIS A 368 -6.38 6.47 -4.51
C HIS A 368 -6.55 7.75 -5.33
N PHE A 369 -7.36 7.68 -6.40
CA PHE A 369 -7.68 8.83 -7.26
C PHE A 369 -9.17 9.24 -7.21
N PHE A 370 -10.02 8.48 -6.53
CA PHE A 370 -11.46 8.72 -6.49
C PHE A 370 -11.82 10.03 -5.76
N LYS A 371 -12.76 10.80 -6.34
CA LYS A 371 -13.40 11.98 -5.73
C LYS A 371 -14.91 11.84 -5.81
N TRP A 372 -15.61 12.17 -4.74
CA TRP A 372 -17.08 12.16 -4.73
C TRP A 372 -17.70 13.20 -5.66
N SER A 373 -17.02 14.34 -5.85
CA SER A 373 -17.47 15.42 -6.74
C SER A 373 -17.56 15.00 -8.20
N THR A 374 -16.82 13.96 -8.63
CA THR A 374 -16.84 13.48 -10.01
C THR A 374 -17.80 12.33 -10.26
N LEU A 375 -18.44 11.80 -9.22
CA LEU A 375 -19.42 10.73 -9.37
C LEU A 375 -20.59 11.09 -10.31
N PRO A 376 -21.18 12.30 -10.26
CA PRO A 376 -22.24 12.68 -11.20
C PRO A 376 -21.81 12.70 -12.66
N GLU A 377 -20.53 12.96 -12.94
CA GLU A 377 -19.97 12.97 -14.30
C GLU A 377 -19.69 11.54 -14.81
N ILE A 378 -19.25 10.64 -13.93
CA ILE A 378 -18.84 9.29 -14.30
C ILE A 378 -20.03 8.32 -14.38
N LEU A 379 -21.08 8.52 -13.56
CA LEU A 379 -22.24 7.63 -13.53
C LEU A 379 -22.97 7.49 -14.89
N PRO A 380 -23.18 8.58 -15.67
CA PRO A 380 -23.71 8.47 -17.03
C PRO A 380 -22.80 7.69 -18.00
N LEU A 381 -21.48 7.73 -17.79
CA LEU A 381 -20.48 7.03 -18.60
C LEU A 381 -20.39 5.53 -18.29
N TYR A 382 -21.13 5.03 -17.28
CA TYR A 382 -21.12 3.63 -16.84
C TYR A 382 -21.35 2.65 -18.00
N ARG A 383 -22.32 2.96 -18.90
CA ARG A 383 -22.64 2.10 -20.06
C ARG A 383 -21.64 2.20 -21.22
N GLN A 384 -20.74 3.16 -21.20
CA GLN A 384 -19.75 3.42 -22.25
C GLN A 384 -18.33 2.98 -21.85
N GLY A 385 -18.19 2.20 -20.78
CA GLY A 385 -16.89 1.75 -20.28
C GLY A 385 -16.25 2.70 -19.26
N GLY A 386 -16.92 3.77 -18.83
CA GLY A 386 -16.43 4.69 -17.80
C GLY A 386 -16.19 4.04 -16.43
N VAL A 387 -16.64 2.79 -16.24
CA VAL A 387 -16.34 1.98 -15.06
C VAL A 387 -14.84 1.72 -14.88
N THR A 388 -14.08 1.60 -15.97
CA THR A 388 -12.60 1.47 -15.88
C THR A 388 -11.91 2.78 -15.47
N LEU A 389 -12.66 3.90 -15.43
CA LEU A 389 -12.18 5.16 -14.88
C LEU A 389 -12.48 5.28 -13.38
N LEU A 390 -13.42 4.50 -12.84
CA LEU A 390 -13.70 4.43 -11.41
C LEU A 390 -12.67 3.54 -10.73
N ASP A 391 -11.98 4.08 -9.72
CA ASP A 391 -11.21 3.24 -8.81
C ASP A 391 -12.18 2.46 -7.92
N LEU A 392 -12.70 1.34 -8.42
CA LEU A 392 -13.77 0.56 -7.78
C LEU A 392 -13.41 0.07 -6.38
N GLY A 393 -12.11 -0.05 -6.06
CA GLY A 393 -11.64 -0.45 -4.73
C GLY A 393 -12.25 0.42 -3.62
N TYR A 394 -12.29 1.74 -3.80
CA TYR A 394 -12.80 2.65 -2.76
C TYR A 394 -14.34 2.57 -2.57
N PRO A 395 -15.18 2.64 -3.63
CA PRO A 395 -16.62 2.40 -3.50
C PRO A 395 -16.97 1.03 -2.92
N VAL A 396 -16.24 -0.04 -3.28
CA VAL A 396 -16.44 -1.38 -2.72
C VAL A 396 -16.20 -1.38 -1.21
N LEU A 397 -15.19 -0.64 -0.72
CA LEU A 397 -14.93 -0.52 0.71
C LEU A 397 -16.11 0.15 1.46
N ILE A 398 -16.71 1.17 0.86
CA ILE A 398 -17.90 1.84 1.43
C ILE A 398 -19.11 0.91 1.42
N LEU A 399 -19.35 0.19 0.34
CA LEU A 399 -20.43 -0.81 0.28
C LEU A 399 -20.22 -1.90 1.33
N THR A 400 -18.98 -2.30 1.57
CA THR A 400 -18.61 -3.26 2.62
C THR A 400 -18.89 -2.67 4.01
N LEU A 401 -18.61 -1.39 4.24
CA LEU A 401 -18.98 -0.70 5.49
C LEU A 401 -20.49 -0.68 5.70
N LEU A 402 -21.27 -0.34 4.66
CA LEU A 402 -22.73 -0.33 4.73
C LEU A 402 -23.29 -1.73 5.00
N GLN A 403 -22.73 -2.75 4.35
CA GLN A 403 -23.08 -4.16 4.61
C GLN A 403 -22.72 -4.57 6.03
N ALA A 404 -21.55 -4.20 6.54
CA ALA A 404 -21.13 -4.48 7.92
C ALA A 404 -22.06 -3.79 8.93
N LEU A 405 -22.40 -2.51 8.71
CA LEU A 405 -23.35 -1.78 9.54
C LEU A 405 -24.74 -2.43 9.54
N PHE A 406 -25.24 -2.82 8.36
CA PHE A 406 -26.51 -3.52 8.23
C PHE A 406 -26.48 -4.88 8.94
N ALA A 407 -25.43 -5.68 8.71
CA ALA A 407 -25.25 -6.97 9.35
C ALA A 407 -25.14 -6.84 10.87
N SER A 408 -24.37 -5.86 11.38
CA SER A 408 -24.29 -5.56 12.81
C SER A 408 -25.63 -5.14 13.38
N LEU A 409 -26.40 -4.29 12.69
CA LEU A 409 -27.73 -3.89 13.12
C LEU A 409 -28.67 -5.10 13.21
N VAL A 410 -28.67 -5.95 12.18
CA VAL A 410 -29.48 -7.18 12.18
C VAL A 410 -29.02 -8.12 13.29
N LEU A 411 -27.73 -8.42 13.41
CA LEU A 411 -27.22 -9.36 14.41
C LEU A 411 -27.36 -8.86 15.86
N ILE A 412 -27.39 -7.55 16.09
CA ILE A 412 -27.66 -6.96 17.42
C ILE A 412 -29.16 -6.86 17.71
N LEU A 413 -29.97 -6.35 16.77
CA LEU A 413 -31.40 -6.09 17.00
C LEU A 413 -32.29 -7.32 16.82
N LEU A 414 -31.93 -8.27 15.95
CA LEU A 414 -32.72 -9.47 15.69
C LEU A 414 -32.84 -10.39 16.92
N PRO A 415 -31.78 -10.65 17.71
CA PRO A 415 -31.93 -11.35 18.98
C PRO A 415 -32.92 -10.69 19.94
N LEU A 416 -33.06 -9.35 19.93
CA LEU A 416 -34.01 -8.63 20.79
C LEU A 416 -35.45 -8.82 20.39
N TRP A 417 -35.71 -9.04 19.10
CA TRP A 417 -37.05 -9.37 18.63
C TRP A 417 -37.49 -10.76 19.11
N PHE A 418 -36.53 -11.69 19.25
CA PHE A 418 -36.79 -13.06 19.72
C PHE A 418 -36.66 -13.24 21.25
N LEU A 419 -35.87 -12.40 21.93
CA LEU A 419 -35.83 -12.29 23.39
C LEU A 419 -37.10 -11.57 23.88
N LYS A 420 -38.22 -12.31 23.84
CA LYS A 420 -39.52 -11.90 24.37
C LYS A 420 -39.37 -11.22 25.74
N ARG A 421 -39.93 -10.01 25.84
CA ARG A 421 -40.22 -9.23 27.06
C ARG A 421 -40.51 -10.12 28.29
N GLU A 422 -39.50 -10.47 29.08
CA GLU A 422 -39.75 -10.62 30.51
C GLU A 422 -40.00 -9.22 31.06
N LYS A 423 -41.23 -8.99 31.52
CA LYS A 423 -41.63 -7.77 32.22
C LYS A 423 -40.85 -7.65 33.54
N ARG A 424 -39.60 -7.23 33.49
CA ARG A 424 -38.90 -6.67 34.65
C ARG A 424 -38.84 -5.16 34.48
N LYS A 425 -39.09 -4.43 35.57
CA LYS A 425 -39.02 -2.95 35.59
C LYS A 425 -37.62 -2.54 35.13
N ILE A 426 -37.48 -2.22 33.85
CA ILE A 426 -36.27 -1.62 33.29
C ILE A 426 -36.24 -0.19 33.85
N GLU A 427 -35.41 0.07 34.85
CA GLU A 427 -35.06 1.45 35.18
C GLU A 427 -34.45 2.10 33.94
N LYS A 428 -35.09 3.18 33.50
CA LYS A 428 -35.08 3.65 32.11
C LYS A 428 -33.75 4.24 31.58
N ASN A 429 -32.68 4.36 32.35
CA ASN A 429 -31.68 5.40 32.03
C ASN A 429 -30.23 5.00 31.70
N TYR A 430 -29.84 3.72 31.67
CA TYR A 430 -28.42 3.35 31.51
C TYR A 430 -27.97 2.36 30.40
N PRO A 431 -28.82 1.84 29.47
CA PRO A 431 -28.31 0.92 28.44
C PRO A 431 -27.34 1.62 27.46
N TRP A 432 -27.52 2.92 27.20
CA TRP A 432 -26.71 3.64 26.22
C TRP A 432 -25.26 3.83 26.69
N LYS A 433 -24.98 4.06 27.98
CA LYS A 433 -23.60 4.27 28.47
C LYS A 433 -22.76 3.00 28.33
N VAL A 434 -23.34 1.84 28.63
CA VAL A 434 -22.70 0.53 28.43
C VAL A 434 -22.45 0.31 26.93
N VAL A 435 -23.45 0.54 26.09
CA VAL A 435 -23.31 0.42 24.62
C VAL A 435 -22.22 1.34 24.09
N THR A 436 -22.19 2.61 24.49
CA THR A 436 -21.18 3.58 24.05
C THR A 436 -19.79 3.21 24.55
N TYR A 437 -19.64 2.76 25.80
CA TYR A 437 -18.36 2.31 26.36
C TYR A 437 -17.78 1.14 25.55
N PHE A 438 -18.56 0.07 25.37
CA PHE A 438 -18.11 -1.13 24.65
C PHE A 438 -17.91 -0.87 23.15
N THR A 439 -18.66 0.07 22.56
CA THR A 439 -18.41 0.53 21.19
C THR A 439 -17.10 1.32 21.10
N ALA A 440 -16.86 2.24 22.03
CA ALA A 440 -15.69 3.10 22.01
C ALA A 440 -14.39 2.30 22.15
N ILE A 441 -14.33 1.34 23.10
CA ILE A 441 -13.14 0.48 23.25
C ILE A 441 -12.95 -0.46 22.05
N GLY A 442 -14.03 -1.01 21.49
CA GLY A 442 -13.96 -1.91 20.33
C GLY A 442 -13.46 -1.22 19.07
N LEU A 443 -13.86 0.05 18.86
CA LEU A 443 -13.33 0.91 17.79
C LEU A 443 -11.88 1.33 18.06
N ALA A 444 -11.59 1.84 19.27
CA ALA A 444 -10.28 2.37 19.61
C ALA A 444 -9.17 1.32 19.52
N PHE A 445 -9.48 0.08 19.93
CA PHE A 445 -8.51 -1.02 19.90
C PHE A 445 -8.02 -1.29 18.48
N LEU A 446 -8.93 -1.52 17.52
CA LEU A 446 -8.54 -1.81 16.14
C LEU A 446 -8.00 -0.59 15.39
N PHE A 447 -8.42 0.64 15.72
CA PHE A 447 -7.81 1.85 15.14
C PHE A 447 -6.32 1.94 15.45
N ILE A 448 -5.93 1.69 16.72
CA ILE A 448 -4.52 1.69 17.10
C ILE A 448 -3.80 0.50 16.46
N GLU A 449 -4.35 -0.72 16.56
CA GLU A 449 -3.71 -1.92 16.03
C GLU A 449 -3.42 -1.79 14.52
N ILE A 450 -4.41 -1.37 13.72
CA ILE A 450 -4.26 -1.21 12.27
C ILE A 450 -3.25 -0.10 11.94
N ALA A 451 -3.32 1.05 12.62
CA ALA A 451 -2.36 2.13 12.38
C ALA A 451 -0.92 1.71 12.73
N PHE A 452 -0.75 0.87 13.76
CA PHE A 452 0.55 0.34 14.16
C PHE A 452 1.08 -0.72 13.19
N ILE A 453 0.23 -1.60 12.66
CA ILE A 453 0.62 -2.53 11.58
C ILE A 453 1.28 -1.75 10.44
N GLN A 454 0.67 -0.64 10.04
CA GLN A 454 1.14 0.17 8.92
C GLN A 454 2.44 0.93 9.26
N LYS A 455 2.52 1.59 10.42
CA LYS A 455 3.76 2.25 10.87
C LYS A 455 4.94 1.27 10.99
N PHE A 456 4.71 0.07 11.53
CA PHE A 456 5.76 -0.95 11.68
C PHE A 456 6.08 -1.68 10.37
N THR A 457 5.23 -1.59 9.34
CA THR A 457 5.54 -2.10 7.99
C THR A 457 6.75 -1.38 7.39
N LEU A 458 6.84 -0.06 7.56
CA LEU A 458 8.02 0.72 7.16
C LEU A 458 9.30 0.28 7.89
N PHE A 459 9.22 -0.02 9.19
CA PHE A 459 10.37 -0.40 9.99
C PHE A 459 10.85 -1.83 9.71
N LEU A 460 9.91 -2.77 9.63
CA LEU A 460 10.19 -4.19 9.39
C LEU A 460 10.53 -4.49 7.94
N ALA A 461 10.26 -3.56 7.00
CA ALA A 461 10.54 -3.72 5.57
C ALA A 461 9.96 -5.01 4.98
N ASN A 462 8.84 -5.49 5.54
CA ASN A 462 8.14 -6.68 5.11
C ASN A 462 6.68 -6.64 5.63
N PRO A 463 5.68 -6.44 4.75
CA PRO A 463 4.27 -6.34 5.17
C PRO A 463 3.75 -7.59 5.89
N ILE A 464 4.19 -8.78 5.48
CA ILE A 464 3.74 -10.05 6.09
C ILE A 464 4.27 -10.15 7.52
N TYR A 465 5.55 -9.86 7.71
CA TYR A 465 6.15 -9.86 9.05
C TYR A 465 5.56 -8.76 9.93
N ALA A 466 5.27 -7.59 9.37
CA ALA A 466 4.63 -6.52 10.11
C ALA A 466 3.25 -6.91 10.63
N VAL A 467 2.38 -7.44 9.77
CA VAL A 467 1.06 -7.95 10.20
C VAL A 467 1.22 -9.05 11.26
N ALA A 468 2.08 -10.05 11.00
CA ALA A 468 2.23 -11.20 11.90
C ALA A 468 2.79 -10.80 13.28
N VAL A 469 3.86 -10.01 13.32
CA VAL A 469 4.54 -9.61 14.56
C VAL A 469 3.70 -8.62 15.36
N VAL A 470 3.11 -7.63 14.69
CA VAL A 470 2.30 -6.62 15.36
C VAL A 470 1.04 -7.27 15.94
N LEU A 471 0.28 -8.02 15.14
CA LEU A 471 -0.93 -8.70 15.61
C LEU A 471 -0.63 -9.70 16.74
N CYS A 472 0.43 -10.51 16.60
CA CYS A 472 0.84 -11.43 17.67
C CYS A 472 1.23 -10.67 18.95
N GLY A 473 2.01 -9.59 18.82
CA GLY A 473 2.39 -8.73 19.94
C GLY A 473 1.17 -8.12 20.64
N PHE A 474 0.25 -7.52 19.88
CA PHE A 474 -0.98 -6.95 20.42
C PHE A 474 -1.80 -8.01 21.16
N LEU A 475 -2.00 -9.20 20.58
CA LEU A 475 -2.77 -10.28 21.22
C LEU A 475 -2.11 -10.81 22.50
N ILE A 476 -0.79 -11.07 22.48
CA ILE A 476 -0.07 -11.59 23.66
C ILE A 476 -0.10 -10.57 24.79
N PHE A 477 0.34 -9.34 24.52
CA PHE A 477 0.48 -8.34 25.58
C PHE A 477 -0.86 -7.80 26.06
N SER A 478 -1.88 -7.68 25.19
CA SER A 478 -3.24 -7.37 25.64
C SER A 478 -3.87 -8.52 26.45
N GLY A 479 -3.57 -9.77 26.12
CA GLY A 479 -3.95 -10.93 26.93
C GLY A 479 -3.35 -10.87 28.34
N ILE A 480 -2.05 -10.55 28.45
CA ILE A 480 -1.37 -10.36 29.75
C ILE A 480 -1.98 -9.18 30.51
N GLY A 481 -2.27 -8.05 29.84
CA GLY A 481 -2.97 -6.90 30.42
C GLY A 481 -4.35 -7.28 30.96
N SER A 482 -5.11 -8.06 30.21
CA SER A 482 -6.42 -8.56 30.63
C SER A 482 -6.34 -9.48 31.85
N GLN A 483 -5.33 -10.34 31.93
CA GLN A 483 -5.10 -11.21 33.10
C GLN A 483 -4.72 -10.39 34.34
N TYR A 484 -3.86 -9.38 34.17
CA TYR A 484 -3.48 -8.48 35.26
C TYR A 484 -4.69 -7.69 35.79
N ALA A 485 -5.56 -7.21 34.88
CA ALA A 485 -6.84 -6.61 35.25
C ALA A 485 -7.72 -7.56 36.08
N GLY A 486 -7.80 -8.85 35.70
CA GLY A 486 -8.49 -9.87 36.49
C GLY A 486 -7.92 -10.01 37.90
N HIS A 487 -6.60 -10.05 38.04
CA HIS A 487 -5.96 -10.16 39.35
C HIS A 487 -6.19 -8.91 40.24
N LEU A 488 -6.26 -7.72 39.65
CA LEU A 488 -6.60 -6.50 40.39
C LEU A 488 -8.03 -6.54 40.96
N LEU A 489 -8.97 -7.10 40.19
CA LEU A 489 -10.35 -7.29 40.64
C LEU A 489 -10.42 -8.29 41.81
N GLU A 490 -9.68 -9.41 41.74
CA GLU A 490 -9.61 -10.41 42.82
C GLU A 490 -9.06 -9.83 44.13
N GLN A 491 -8.10 -8.90 44.06
CA GLN A 491 -7.53 -8.21 45.21
C GLN A 491 -8.44 -7.14 45.83
N GLY A 492 -9.69 -6.99 45.36
CA GLY A 492 -10.63 -5.95 45.80
C GLY A 492 -10.18 -4.53 45.43
N ARG A 493 -9.15 -4.40 44.58
CA ARG A 493 -8.66 -3.11 44.09
C ARG A 493 -9.54 -2.66 42.94
N ASN A 494 -10.63 -1.97 43.26
CA ASN A 494 -11.47 -1.29 42.29
C ASN A 494 -10.77 -0.01 41.78
N ARG A 495 -9.59 -0.16 41.18
CA ARG A 495 -8.82 0.97 40.64
C ARG A 495 -9.59 1.53 39.45
N PRO A 496 -9.81 2.85 39.41
CA PRO A 496 -10.52 3.46 38.30
C PRO A 496 -9.62 3.35 37.04
N LEU A 497 -10.22 3.08 35.88
CA LEU A 497 -9.54 3.00 34.58
C LEU A 497 -8.93 4.29 33.99
N PRO A 498 -9.32 5.52 34.40
CA PRO A 498 -8.74 6.75 33.86
C PRO A 498 -7.22 6.87 33.90
N PRO A 499 -6.48 6.42 34.95
CA PRO A 499 -5.01 6.43 34.94
C PRO A 499 -4.43 5.51 33.85
N VAL A 500 -5.03 4.33 33.61
CA VAL A 500 -4.59 3.40 32.55
C VAL A 500 -4.77 4.04 31.19
N ILE A 501 -5.92 4.69 30.97
CA ILE A 501 -6.23 5.37 29.71
C ILE A 501 -5.39 6.64 29.52
N LEU A 502 -5.08 7.36 30.60
CA LEU A 502 -4.15 8.50 30.56
C LEU A 502 -2.74 8.05 30.20
N THR A 503 -2.24 6.97 30.82
CA THR A 503 -0.94 6.37 30.48
C THR A 503 -0.91 5.92 29.03
N LEU A 504 -1.97 5.29 28.53
CA LEU A 504 -2.12 4.93 27.12
C LEU A 504 -2.02 6.16 26.21
N GLY A 505 -2.78 7.23 26.52
CA GLY A 505 -2.73 8.48 25.77
C GLY A 505 -1.32 9.07 25.70
N VAL A 506 -0.61 9.10 26.83
CA VAL A 506 0.78 9.59 26.89
C VAL A 506 1.73 8.72 26.05
N ILE A 507 1.63 7.39 26.15
CA ILE A 507 2.46 6.47 25.36
C ILE A 507 2.22 6.67 23.86
N VAL A 508 0.96 6.69 23.45
CA VAL A 508 0.57 6.83 22.04
C VAL A 508 1.02 8.16 21.46
N LEU A 509 0.79 9.27 22.19
CA LEU A 509 1.24 10.59 21.75
C LEU A 509 2.77 10.68 21.69
N GLY A 510 3.46 10.07 22.65
CA GLY A 510 4.92 9.96 22.62
C GLY A 510 5.42 9.17 21.39
N TYR A 511 4.74 8.09 21.03
CA TYR A 511 5.09 7.25 19.87
C TYR A 511 4.89 7.95 18.52
N LEU A 512 3.94 8.88 18.41
CA LEU A 512 3.80 9.69 17.18
C LEU A 512 5.08 10.46 16.83
N TRP A 513 5.84 10.91 17.84
CA TRP A 513 7.11 11.62 17.65
C TRP A 513 8.33 10.69 17.71
N LEU A 514 8.31 9.69 18.61
CA LEU A 514 9.45 8.81 18.84
C LEU A 514 9.67 7.78 17.73
N LEU A 515 8.61 7.18 17.17
CA LEU A 515 8.73 6.10 16.19
C LEU A 515 9.44 6.53 14.91
N PRO A 516 9.10 7.67 14.26
CA PRO A 516 9.81 8.10 13.05
C PRO A 516 11.32 8.25 13.28
N LEU A 517 11.71 8.83 14.41
CA LEU A 517 13.12 8.96 14.79
C LEU A 517 13.75 7.57 14.96
N LEU A 518 13.19 6.71 15.82
CA LEU A 518 13.74 5.37 16.04
C LEU A 518 13.89 4.56 14.75
N PHE A 519 12.92 4.63 13.84
CA PHE A 519 12.96 3.90 12.58
C PHE A 519 14.13 4.33 11.71
N THR A 520 14.43 5.63 11.62
CA THR A 520 15.62 6.10 10.88
C THR A 520 16.94 5.58 11.45
N TRP A 521 17.09 5.55 12.77
CA TRP A 521 18.33 5.09 13.42
C TRP A 521 18.50 3.57 13.39
N LEU A 522 17.40 2.83 13.40
CA LEU A 522 17.38 1.37 13.57
C LEU A 522 17.05 0.63 12.25
N ALA A 523 16.81 1.34 11.14
CA ALA A 523 16.44 0.76 9.85
C ALA A 523 17.45 -0.24 9.29
N ALA A 524 18.75 -0.04 9.58
CA ALA A 524 19.82 -0.91 9.10
C ALA A 524 20.02 -2.19 9.94
N LEU A 525 19.24 -2.38 11.02
CA LEU A 525 19.38 -3.57 11.85
C LEU A 525 18.88 -4.85 11.15
N PRO A 526 19.40 -6.04 11.51
CA PRO A 526 18.88 -7.31 11.04
C PRO A 526 17.41 -7.53 11.43
N ASP A 527 16.68 -8.29 10.63
CA ASP A 527 15.24 -8.52 10.81
C ASP A 527 14.88 -9.03 12.21
N VAL A 528 15.66 -9.96 12.76
CA VAL A 528 15.42 -10.51 14.11
C VAL A 528 15.46 -9.39 15.17
N ALA A 529 16.41 -8.47 15.08
CA ALA A 529 16.51 -7.35 15.99
C ALA A 529 15.31 -6.40 15.83
N LYS A 530 14.90 -6.11 14.60
CA LYS A 530 13.70 -5.30 14.32
C LYS A 530 12.43 -5.93 14.89
N VAL A 531 12.28 -7.25 14.80
CA VAL A 531 11.15 -7.99 15.39
C VAL A 531 11.13 -7.83 16.91
N VAL A 532 12.27 -8.04 17.58
CA VAL A 532 12.38 -7.89 19.04
C VAL A 532 12.07 -6.46 19.48
N ILE A 533 12.62 -5.46 18.80
CA ILE A 533 12.36 -4.04 19.07
C ILE A 533 10.87 -3.72 18.88
N THR A 534 10.25 -4.24 17.83
CA THR A 534 8.80 -4.07 17.57
C THR A 534 7.96 -4.62 18.72
N LEU A 535 8.27 -5.84 19.20
CA LEU A 535 7.57 -6.43 20.34
C LEU A 535 7.74 -5.61 21.63
N ILE A 536 8.95 -5.11 21.89
CA ILE A 536 9.24 -4.25 23.06
C ILE A 536 8.44 -2.94 23.00
N LEU A 537 8.36 -2.31 21.83
CA LEU A 537 7.61 -1.07 21.63
C LEU A 537 6.09 -1.29 21.72
N ILE A 538 5.58 -2.44 21.28
CA ILE A 538 4.14 -2.75 21.35
C ILE A 538 3.72 -3.14 22.77
N ALA A 539 4.58 -3.84 23.51
CA ALA A 539 4.27 -4.40 24.83
C ALA A 539 3.58 -3.43 25.80
N PRO A 540 4.10 -2.23 26.11
CA PRO A 540 3.47 -1.34 27.09
C PRO A 540 2.10 -0.84 26.61
N LEU A 541 1.98 -0.54 25.32
CA LEU A 541 0.73 -0.05 24.73
C LEU A 541 -0.35 -1.14 24.74
N ALA A 542 -0.03 -2.31 24.20
CA ALA A 542 -0.95 -3.44 24.12
C ALA A 542 -1.36 -3.95 25.51
N PHE A 543 -0.44 -3.98 26.47
CA PHE A 543 -0.75 -4.29 27.87
C PHE A 543 -1.78 -3.32 28.45
N CYS A 544 -1.61 -2.00 28.25
CA CYS A 544 -2.59 -1.01 28.68
C CYS A 544 -3.95 -1.18 27.99
N MET A 545 -3.95 -1.48 26.69
CA MET A 545 -5.16 -1.69 25.90
C MET A 545 -5.94 -2.97 26.26
N GLY A 546 -5.30 -3.95 26.90
CA GLY A 546 -5.93 -5.20 27.35
C GLY A 546 -6.79 -5.07 28.61
N MET A 547 -6.64 -3.99 29.38
CA MET A 547 -7.32 -3.81 30.67
C MET A 547 -8.77 -3.28 30.61
N PRO A 548 -9.16 -2.34 29.70
CA PRO A 548 -10.51 -1.75 29.69
C PRO A 548 -11.65 -2.76 29.58
N PHE A 549 -11.57 -3.71 28.64
CA PHE A 549 -12.65 -4.66 28.39
C PHE A 549 -13.00 -5.53 29.61
N PRO A 550 -12.06 -6.27 30.26
CA PRO A 550 -12.38 -7.13 31.41
C PRO A 550 -12.84 -6.33 32.64
N LEU A 551 -12.27 -5.15 32.90
CA LEU A 551 -12.66 -4.30 34.03
C LEU A 551 -14.09 -3.75 33.83
N GLY A 552 -14.38 -3.18 32.66
CA GLY A 552 -15.72 -2.69 32.34
C GLY A 552 -16.76 -3.82 32.35
N LEU A 553 -16.40 -5.02 31.90
CA LEU A 553 -17.27 -6.19 31.94
C LEU A 553 -17.55 -6.65 33.38
N ALA A 554 -16.54 -6.63 34.25
CA ALA A 554 -16.70 -6.98 35.67
C ALA A 554 -17.63 -5.99 36.39
N HIS A 555 -17.51 -4.68 36.12
CA HIS A 555 -18.44 -3.68 36.66
C HIS A 555 -19.87 -3.91 36.17
N VAL A 556 -20.06 -4.12 34.86
CA VAL A 556 -21.40 -4.40 34.32
C VAL A 556 -21.96 -5.71 34.88
N ALA A 557 -21.15 -6.75 35.06
CA ALA A 557 -21.58 -7.99 35.68
C ALA A 557 -21.98 -7.80 37.15
N GLY A 558 -21.31 -6.90 37.89
CA GLY A 558 -21.64 -6.58 39.27
C GLY A 558 -22.95 -5.81 39.45
N TYR A 559 -23.29 -4.91 38.52
CA TYR A 559 -24.45 -4.01 38.68
C TYR A 559 -25.64 -4.34 37.77
N ALA A 560 -25.39 -4.87 36.57
CA ALA A 560 -26.41 -5.17 35.56
C ALA A 560 -26.06 -6.44 34.73
N PRO A 561 -26.11 -7.65 35.33
CA PRO A 561 -25.73 -8.90 34.66
C PRO A 561 -26.44 -9.15 33.32
N HIS A 562 -27.68 -8.66 33.18
CA HIS A 562 -28.47 -8.79 31.95
C HIS A 562 -27.90 -8.02 30.75
N LEU A 563 -26.99 -7.06 30.98
CA LEU A 563 -26.29 -6.29 29.93
C LEU A 563 -24.95 -6.91 29.52
N VAL A 564 -24.50 -7.99 30.17
CA VAL A 564 -23.24 -8.66 29.80
C VAL A 564 -23.24 -9.22 28.37
N PRO A 565 -24.30 -9.91 27.88
CA PRO A 565 -24.36 -10.34 26.48
C PRO A 565 -24.34 -9.17 25.49
N TRP A 566 -24.93 -8.03 25.89
CA TRP A 566 -24.95 -6.81 25.10
C TRP A 566 -23.56 -6.20 24.95
N ALA A 567 -22.80 -6.12 26.05
CA ALA A 567 -21.42 -5.65 26.04
C ALA A 567 -20.57 -6.45 25.03
N TRP A 568 -20.69 -7.78 25.04
CA TRP A 568 -20.01 -8.66 24.08
C TRP A 568 -20.44 -8.42 22.63
N GLY A 569 -21.75 -8.39 22.37
CA GLY A 569 -22.28 -8.22 21.00
C GLY A 569 -21.95 -6.87 20.38
N VAL A 570 -22.07 -5.80 21.17
CA VAL A 570 -21.76 -4.44 20.73
C VAL A 570 -20.26 -4.28 20.47
N ASN A 571 -19.41 -4.76 21.39
CA ASN A 571 -17.96 -4.72 21.19
C ASN A 571 -17.53 -5.47 19.92
N GLY A 572 -18.05 -6.69 19.70
CA GLY A 572 -17.73 -7.48 18.51
C GLY A 572 -18.16 -6.79 17.20
N CYS A 573 -19.33 -6.15 17.19
CA CYS A 573 -19.79 -5.37 16.03
C CYS A 573 -18.95 -4.11 15.82
N ALA A 574 -18.62 -3.40 16.90
CA ALA A 574 -17.74 -2.24 16.84
C ALA A 574 -16.38 -2.61 16.25
N SER A 575 -15.78 -3.74 16.66
CA SER A 575 -14.53 -4.23 16.07
C SER A 575 -14.67 -4.54 14.57
N LEU A 576 -15.74 -5.21 14.12
CA LEU A 576 -15.96 -5.45 12.68
C LEU A 576 -16.04 -4.14 11.88
N ILE A 577 -16.84 -3.18 12.36
CA ILE A 577 -17.00 -1.86 11.73
C ILE A 577 -15.66 -1.11 11.76
N SER A 578 -14.93 -1.22 12.86
CA SER A 578 -13.66 -0.52 13.09
C SER A 578 -12.63 -0.88 12.04
N ALA A 579 -12.52 -2.15 11.64
CA ALA A 579 -11.51 -2.57 10.67
C ALA A 579 -11.66 -1.83 9.33
N ILE A 580 -12.91 -1.73 8.85
CA ILE A 580 -13.23 -1.04 7.59
C ILE A 580 -13.14 0.48 7.76
N LEU A 581 -13.64 1.00 8.87
CA LEU A 581 -13.66 2.42 9.16
C LEU A 581 -12.23 2.98 9.36
N ALA A 582 -11.32 2.21 9.96
CA ALA A 582 -9.92 2.58 10.13
C ALA A 582 -9.25 2.87 8.78
N THR A 583 -9.41 1.96 7.81
CA THR A 583 -8.88 2.13 6.45
C THR A 583 -9.49 3.36 5.76
N LEU A 584 -10.81 3.55 5.86
CA LEU A 584 -11.47 4.74 5.28
C LEU A 584 -10.95 6.04 5.90
N LEU A 585 -10.80 6.08 7.22
CA LEU A 585 -10.27 7.25 7.91
C LEU A 585 -8.79 7.48 7.56
N ALA A 586 -7.98 6.43 7.44
CA ALA A 586 -6.58 6.52 7.02
C ALA A 586 -6.47 7.06 5.58
N ILE A 587 -7.35 6.63 4.66
CA ILE A 587 -7.40 7.13 3.28
C ILE A 587 -7.72 8.62 3.20
N HIS A 588 -8.43 9.22 4.15
CA HIS A 588 -8.81 10.65 4.08
C HIS A 588 -8.01 11.56 5.00
N LEU A 589 -7.74 11.09 6.22
CA LEU A 589 -7.14 11.86 7.30
C LEU A 589 -5.69 11.46 7.55
N GLY A 590 -5.31 10.21 7.26
CA GLY A 590 -4.00 9.64 7.59
C GLY A 590 -3.98 8.91 8.93
N PHE A 591 -2.96 8.08 9.15
CA PHE A 591 -2.83 7.21 10.32
C PHE A 591 -2.71 7.98 11.62
N THR A 592 -2.06 9.14 11.61
CA THR A 592 -1.92 9.97 12.81
C THR A 592 -3.29 10.39 13.35
N TRP A 593 -4.23 10.79 12.48
CA TRP A 593 -5.58 11.14 12.90
C TRP A 593 -6.41 9.94 13.34
N VAL A 594 -6.23 8.77 12.73
CA VAL A 594 -6.84 7.52 13.20
C VAL A 594 -6.41 7.20 14.64
N ILE A 595 -5.11 7.35 14.92
CA ILE A 595 -4.55 7.18 16.26
C ILE A 595 -5.12 8.20 17.24
N LEU A 596 -5.17 9.49 16.87
CA LEU A 596 -5.74 10.55 17.71
C LEU A 596 -7.23 10.31 18.03
N LEU A 597 -8.00 9.84 17.04
CA LEU A 597 -9.40 9.47 17.24
C LEU A 597 -9.53 8.28 18.20
N ALA A 598 -8.64 7.30 18.13
CA ALA A 598 -8.62 6.18 19.07
C ALA A 598 -8.32 6.64 20.51
N VAL A 599 -7.38 7.57 20.70
CA VAL A 599 -7.10 8.18 22.01
C VAL A 599 -8.33 8.92 22.55
N LEU A 600 -9.06 9.64 21.69
CA LEU A 600 -10.31 10.31 22.06
C LEU A 600 -11.40 9.31 22.46
N LEU A 601 -11.53 8.19 21.72
CA LEU A 601 -12.48 7.12 22.05
C LEU A 601 -12.13 6.42 23.37
N TYR A 602 -10.86 6.13 23.63
CA TYR A 602 -10.43 5.62 24.94
C TYR A 602 -10.70 6.64 26.06
N SER A 603 -10.44 7.92 25.82
CA SER A 603 -10.73 8.99 26.80
C SER A 603 -12.23 9.08 27.12
N LEU A 604 -13.09 8.94 26.10
CA LEU A 604 -14.53 8.85 26.29
C LEU A 604 -14.93 7.61 27.12
N ALA A 605 -14.31 6.46 26.85
CA ALA A 605 -14.54 5.24 27.62
C ALA A 605 -14.17 5.44 29.10
N ALA A 606 -13.03 6.07 29.41
CA ALA A 606 -12.64 6.40 30.78
C ALA A 606 -13.69 7.24 31.52
N LEU A 607 -14.21 8.27 30.84
CA LEU A 607 -15.23 9.15 31.42
C LEU A 607 -16.53 8.40 31.67
N LEU A 608 -16.99 7.58 30.72
CA LEU A 608 -18.21 6.79 30.86
C LEU A 608 -18.11 5.78 32.00
N GLU A 609 -16.94 5.19 32.18
CA GLU A 609 -16.73 4.21 33.25
C GLU A 609 -16.81 4.82 34.65
N LEU A 610 -16.24 6.01 34.87
CA LEU A 610 -16.41 6.73 36.14
C LEU A 610 -17.90 6.90 36.49
N HIS A 611 -18.73 7.15 35.48
CA HIS A 611 -20.18 7.25 35.67
C HIS A 611 -20.84 5.89 35.92
N ILE A 612 -20.36 4.80 35.31
CA ILE A 612 -20.86 3.44 35.53
C ILE A 612 -20.53 2.99 36.96
N VAL A 613 -19.30 3.21 37.42
CA VAL A 613 -18.85 2.88 38.78
C VAL A 613 -19.58 3.71 39.83
N HIS A 614 -19.69 5.03 39.65
CA HIS A 614 -20.40 5.90 40.59
C HIS A 614 -21.90 5.56 40.69
N TRP A 615 -22.54 5.21 39.56
CA TRP A 615 -23.91 4.73 39.57
C TRP A 615 -24.07 3.42 40.32
N GLY A 616 -23.18 2.46 40.07
CA GLY A 616 -23.19 1.16 40.75
C GLY A 616 -23.01 1.27 42.27
N GLN A 617 -22.24 2.25 42.75
CA GLN A 617 -22.11 2.54 44.18
C GLN A 617 -23.36 3.20 44.79
N THR A 618 -24.09 4.01 44.04
CA THR A 618 -25.28 4.74 44.54
C THR A 618 -26.57 3.90 44.53
N HIS A 619 -26.63 2.84 43.74
CA HIS A 619 -27.81 1.97 43.58
C HIS A 619 -27.61 0.55 44.11
N GLN A 620 -26.61 0.33 44.99
CA GLN A 620 -26.50 -0.92 45.75
C GLN A 620 -27.75 -1.08 46.62
N TYR A 621 -28.64 -2.00 46.22
CA TYR A 621 -29.67 -2.52 47.12
C TYR A 621 -28.96 -3.19 48.30
N PRO A 622 -29.35 -2.90 49.56
CA PRO A 622 -28.94 -3.75 50.67
C PRO A 622 -29.41 -5.18 50.37
N THR A 623 -28.47 -6.12 50.48
CA THR A 623 -28.65 -7.57 50.28
C THR A 623 -29.87 -8.14 50.96
#